data_AF-A0A6B8QSW9-F1
#
_entry.id   AF-A0A6B8QSW9-F1
#
_cell.length_a   1.000
_cell.length_b   1.000
_cell.length_c   1.000
_cell.angle_alpha   90.00
_cell.angle_beta   90.00
_cell.angle_gamma   90.00
#
_symmetry.space_group_name_H-M   'P 1'
#
loop_
_entity.id
_entity.type
_entity.pdbx_description
1 polymer ?
#
loop_
_entity_poly.entity_id
_entity_poly.type
_entity_poly.pdbx_seq_one_letter_code
_entity_poly.pdbx_strand_id
1 'polypeptide(L)'
;MANMRVKYHPNEHSILYGETGGACPLCGLPMMFKKASSKHPSIGYEIAHIYPLNANASQAEALTGYAEPAEINGLENVILLCPTCHTKYDKDFKIEEYCKLLDIKKNYLSEAEAKLTASQYEIQDEVHEILDLIVNNDNDYGDLSATELNVSSLHEKLKTGISPLQKRDIRSNAIDFFVPIRNKIRLIEQRDQVAIRILQNQINTYYLIINRKNPGNKDIVFNHIAQWISLKTGKSIIASRVLTSFFVQNCEVFDADSN
;
A
#
# COMPACT_ATOMS: atom_id res chain seq x y z
N MET A 1 -27.51 -22.98 14.21
CA MET A 1 -26.88 -24.22 13.72
C MET A 1 -25.39 -23.94 13.60
N ALA A 2 -24.52 -24.92 13.84
CA ALA A 2 -23.09 -24.71 13.65
C ALA A 2 -22.78 -24.48 12.16
N ASN A 3 -21.97 -23.47 11.85
CA ASN A 3 -21.48 -23.23 10.49
C ASN A 3 -20.59 -24.39 10.07
N MET A 4 -20.80 -24.87 8.83
CA MET A 4 -20.04 -25.99 8.28
C MET A 4 -18.69 -25.50 7.76
N ARG A 5 -17.62 -26.22 8.11
CA ARG A 5 -16.30 -25.98 7.55
C ARG A 5 -16.28 -26.40 6.09
N VAL A 6 -15.85 -25.51 5.21
CA VAL A 6 -15.71 -25.79 3.77
C VAL A 6 -14.28 -26.19 3.43
N LYS A 7 -14.13 -26.93 2.33
CA LYS A 7 -12.84 -27.20 1.72
C LYS A 7 -12.57 -26.15 0.65
N TYR A 8 -11.54 -25.35 0.86
CA TYR A 8 -11.12 -24.32 -0.09
C TYR A 8 -10.52 -24.94 -1.35
N HIS A 9 -10.84 -24.36 -2.50
CA HIS A 9 -10.35 -24.73 -3.82
C HIS A 9 -8.85 -24.38 -3.96
N PRO A 10 -8.04 -25.12 -4.75
CA PRO A 10 -6.63 -24.80 -4.96
C PRO A 10 -6.35 -23.35 -5.39
N ASN A 11 -7.23 -22.74 -6.19
CA ASN A 11 -7.10 -21.32 -6.57
C ASN A 11 -7.27 -20.37 -5.37
N GLU A 12 -8.16 -20.70 -4.43
CA GLU A 12 -8.33 -19.93 -3.19
C GLU A 12 -7.07 -20.04 -2.32
N HIS A 13 -6.49 -21.24 -2.24
CA HIS A 13 -5.17 -21.43 -1.62
C HIS A 13 -4.09 -20.56 -2.28
N SER A 14 -4.08 -20.45 -3.61
CA SER A 14 -3.14 -19.58 -4.34
C SER A 14 -3.34 -18.09 -4.02
N ILE A 15 -4.59 -17.64 -3.93
CA ILE A 15 -4.92 -16.26 -3.54
C ILE A 15 -4.39 -15.97 -2.14
N LEU A 16 -4.78 -16.79 -1.16
CA LEU A 16 -4.38 -16.63 0.24
C LEU A 16 -2.86 -16.75 0.43
N TYR A 17 -2.19 -17.60 -0.35
CA TYR A 17 -0.74 -17.69 -0.33
C TYR A 17 -0.08 -16.42 -0.86
N GLY A 18 -0.60 -15.88 -1.98
CA GLY A 18 -0.13 -14.63 -2.57
C GLY A 18 -0.25 -13.44 -1.61
N GLU A 19 -1.33 -13.36 -0.84
CA GLU A 19 -1.52 -12.33 0.20
C GLU A 19 -0.38 -12.33 1.24
N THR A 20 0.05 -13.52 1.68
CA THR A 20 1.09 -13.64 2.72
C THR A 20 2.52 -13.40 2.24
N GLY A 21 2.75 -13.29 0.92
CA GLY A 21 4.11 -13.25 0.36
C GLY A 21 4.93 -14.51 0.66
N GLY A 22 4.28 -15.63 1.00
CA GLY A 22 4.92 -16.92 1.27
C GLY A 22 5.47 -17.11 2.69
N ALA A 23 5.19 -16.20 3.63
CA ALA A 23 5.62 -16.29 5.02
C ALA A 23 4.45 -16.10 6.00
N CYS A 24 4.51 -16.75 7.17
CA CYS A 24 3.49 -16.60 8.19
C CYS A 24 3.42 -15.13 8.64
N PRO A 25 2.25 -14.48 8.62
CA PRO A 25 2.12 -13.07 9.01
C PRO A 25 2.43 -12.80 10.48
N LEU A 26 2.38 -13.83 11.33
CA LEU A 26 2.60 -13.68 12.77
C LEU A 26 4.05 -13.95 13.20
N CYS A 27 4.78 -14.82 12.49
CA CYS A 27 6.11 -15.28 12.92
C CYS A 27 7.17 -15.33 11.81
N GLY A 28 6.83 -15.02 10.56
CA GLY A 28 7.75 -15.00 9.43
C GLY A 28 8.23 -16.37 8.94
N LEU A 29 7.76 -17.48 9.53
CA LEU A 29 8.12 -18.83 9.07
C LEU A 29 7.63 -19.08 7.63
N PRO A 30 8.41 -19.77 6.79
CA PRO A 30 8.02 -20.04 5.41
C PRO A 30 6.78 -20.93 5.36
N MET A 31 5.80 -20.51 4.56
CA MET A 31 4.53 -21.21 4.33
C MET A 31 4.68 -22.40 3.36
N MET A 32 5.81 -22.50 2.64
CA MET A 32 6.18 -23.66 1.84
C MET A 32 7.65 -24.01 2.05
N PHE A 33 7.96 -25.30 2.14
CA PHE A 33 9.33 -25.76 2.34
C PHE A 33 9.60 -27.08 1.63
N LYS A 34 10.85 -27.28 1.20
CA LYS A 34 11.29 -28.52 0.55
C LYS A 34 12.05 -29.39 1.54
N LYS A 35 11.50 -30.56 1.87
CA LYS A 35 12.21 -31.58 2.66
C LYS A 35 13.31 -32.21 1.79
N ALA A 36 14.46 -32.57 2.38
CA ALA A 36 15.61 -33.12 1.66
C ALA A 36 15.27 -34.36 0.81
N SER A 37 14.33 -35.19 1.28
CA SER A 37 13.87 -36.40 0.59
C SER A 37 12.70 -36.18 -0.38
N SER A 38 12.16 -34.96 -0.49
CA SER A 38 10.97 -34.69 -1.29
C SER A 38 11.29 -34.09 -2.66
N LYS A 39 10.63 -34.63 -3.70
CA LYS A 39 10.66 -34.05 -5.05
C LYS A 39 9.88 -32.74 -5.13
N HIS A 40 8.82 -32.58 -4.32
CA HIS A 40 7.93 -31.42 -4.35
C HIS A 40 7.96 -30.64 -3.02
N PRO A 41 7.70 -29.31 -3.05
CA PRO A 41 7.49 -28.53 -1.84
C PRO A 41 6.31 -29.08 -1.03
N SER A 42 6.43 -29.01 0.29
CA SER A 42 5.35 -29.30 1.23
C SER A 42 4.64 -28.01 1.66
N ILE A 43 3.32 -28.10 1.84
CA ILE A 43 2.52 -27.02 2.44
C ILE A 43 2.87 -26.94 3.93
N GLY A 44 3.23 -25.73 4.38
CA GLY A 44 3.59 -25.41 5.76
C GLY A 44 2.60 -24.47 6.43
N TYR A 45 1.36 -24.44 5.95
CA TYR A 45 0.33 -23.53 6.40
C TYR A 45 -1.02 -24.21 6.55
N GLU A 46 -1.91 -23.57 7.31
CA GLU A 46 -3.30 -23.92 7.50
C GLU A 46 -4.16 -22.66 7.27
N ILE A 47 -5.40 -22.86 6.79
CA ILE A 47 -6.37 -21.78 6.65
C ILE A 47 -7.06 -21.59 8.00
N ALA A 48 -6.89 -20.40 8.57
CA ALA A 48 -7.49 -19.96 9.82
C ALA A 48 -8.62 -18.96 9.54
N HIS A 49 -9.75 -19.12 10.24
CA HIS A 49 -10.80 -18.10 10.28
C HIS A 49 -10.37 -16.98 11.23
N ILE A 50 -10.42 -15.73 10.77
CA ILE A 50 -10.13 -14.55 11.58
C ILE A 50 -11.29 -14.35 12.55
N TYR A 51 -12.50 -14.11 12.06
CA TYR A 51 -13.70 -14.25 12.87
C TYR A 51 -14.03 -15.75 13.00
N PRO A 52 -14.09 -16.33 14.23
CA PRO A 52 -14.25 -17.77 14.41
C PRO A 52 -15.48 -18.33 13.69
N LEU A 53 -15.31 -19.44 12.97
CA LEU A 53 -16.40 -20.12 12.26
C LEU A 53 -17.58 -20.48 13.19
N ASN A 54 -17.26 -20.91 14.40
CA ASN A 54 -18.20 -21.24 15.46
C ASN A 54 -17.65 -20.73 16.79
N ALA A 55 -17.90 -19.46 17.10
CA ALA A 55 -17.45 -18.86 18.35
C ALA A 55 -18.06 -19.59 19.57
N ASN A 56 -17.21 -19.99 20.52
CA ASN A 56 -17.69 -20.46 21.82
C ASN A 56 -18.17 -19.27 22.69
N ALA A 57 -18.76 -19.54 23.86
CA ALA A 57 -19.31 -18.50 24.72
C ALA A 57 -18.31 -17.39 25.09
N SER A 58 -17.06 -17.76 25.40
CA SER A 58 -16.01 -16.81 25.76
C SER A 58 -15.53 -15.99 24.55
N GLN A 59 -15.43 -16.61 23.38
CA GLN A 59 -15.10 -15.90 22.13
C GLN A 59 -16.21 -14.94 21.73
N ALA A 60 -17.48 -15.35 21.84
CA ALA A 60 -18.62 -14.51 21.54
C ALA A 60 -18.69 -13.28 22.46
N GLU A 61 -18.42 -13.48 23.77
CA GLU A 61 -18.31 -12.37 24.72
C GLU A 61 -17.17 -11.41 24.35
N ALA A 62 -15.97 -11.93 24.05
CA ALA A 62 -14.83 -11.11 23.65
C ALA A 62 -15.04 -10.36 22.33
N LEU A 63 -15.84 -10.92 21.41
CA LEU A 63 -16.18 -10.33 20.11
C LEU A 63 -17.37 -9.36 20.17
N THR A 64 -17.87 -9.04 21.37
CA THR A 64 -18.92 -8.03 21.55
C THR A 64 -18.48 -6.70 20.96
N GLY A 65 -19.26 -6.17 20.01
CA GLY A 65 -18.94 -4.92 19.30
C GLY A 65 -18.19 -5.10 17.97
N TYR A 66 -17.81 -6.33 17.62
CA TYR A 66 -17.27 -6.67 16.30
C TYR A 66 -18.34 -7.30 15.42
N ALA A 67 -18.51 -6.76 14.22
CA ALA A 67 -19.48 -7.29 13.27
C ALA A 67 -19.04 -8.66 12.75
N GLU A 68 -19.99 -9.59 12.67
CA GLU A 68 -19.78 -10.86 11.98
C GLU A 68 -19.59 -10.59 10.48
N PRO A 69 -18.64 -11.30 9.81
CA PRO A 69 -18.47 -11.19 8.37
C PRO A 69 -19.74 -11.59 7.61
N ALA A 70 -20.02 -10.90 6.50
CA ALA A 70 -21.16 -11.25 5.63
C ALA A 70 -21.08 -12.70 5.11
N GLU A 71 -19.86 -13.14 4.79
CA GLU A 71 -19.56 -14.51 4.37
C GLU A 71 -18.53 -15.13 5.32
N ILE A 72 -18.99 -15.94 6.29
CA ILE A 72 -18.14 -16.51 7.34
C ILE A 72 -16.97 -17.35 6.80
N ASN A 73 -17.19 -18.05 5.69
CA ASN A 73 -16.16 -18.83 4.98
C ASN A 73 -15.50 -18.06 3.83
N GLY A 74 -15.88 -16.79 3.62
CA GLY A 74 -15.37 -15.97 2.53
C GLY A 74 -13.87 -15.70 2.67
N LEU A 75 -13.20 -15.45 1.54
CA LEU A 75 -11.76 -15.17 1.51
C LEU A 75 -11.38 -13.97 2.37
N GLU A 76 -12.29 -13.00 2.54
CA GLU A 76 -12.08 -11.83 3.40
C GLU A 76 -11.96 -12.18 4.89
N ASN A 77 -12.53 -13.30 5.33
CA ASN A 77 -12.50 -13.73 6.72
C ASN A 77 -11.45 -14.82 7.02
N VAL A 78 -10.65 -15.25 6.03
CA VAL A 78 -9.64 -16.28 6.24
C VAL A 78 -8.23 -15.81 5.88
N ILE A 79 -7.25 -16.41 6.57
CA ILE A 79 -5.83 -16.09 6.43
C ILE A 79 -4.99 -17.35 6.58
N LEU A 80 -3.82 -17.40 5.93
CA LEU A 80 -2.88 -18.50 6.13
C LEU A 80 -2.01 -18.25 7.35
N LEU A 81 -1.93 -19.25 8.22
CA LEU A 81 -1.03 -19.28 9.38
C LEU A 81 -0.21 -20.56 9.37
N CYS A 82 0.97 -20.54 9.99
CA CYS A 82 1.69 -21.78 10.23
C CYS A 82 0.95 -22.59 11.31
N PRO A 83 1.10 -23.93 11.35
CA PRO A 83 0.35 -24.78 12.29
C PRO A 83 0.50 -24.33 13.76
N THR A 84 1.69 -23.85 14.14
CA THR A 84 1.96 -23.34 15.49
C THR A 84 1.15 -22.08 15.80
N CYS A 85 1.15 -21.10 14.89
CA CYS A 85 0.40 -19.86 15.07
C CYS A 85 -1.10 -20.08 15.01
N HIS A 86 -1.58 -20.94 14.11
CA HIS A 86 -2.98 -21.31 14.02
C HIS A 86 -3.47 -22.00 15.30
N THR A 87 -2.73 -23.02 15.76
CA THR A 87 -3.08 -23.74 17.00
C THR A 87 -3.12 -22.81 18.21
N LYS A 88 -2.19 -21.85 18.30
CA LYS A 88 -2.17 -20.86 19.37
C LYS A 88 -3.43 -20.00 19.33
N TYR A 89 -3.75 -19.46 18.15
CA TYR A 89 -4.90 -18.60 17.94
C TYR A 89 -6.23 -19.29 18.27
N ASP A 90 -6.40 -20.53 17.83
CA ASP A 90 -7.61 -21.32 18.07
C ASP A 90 -7.79 -21.72 19.55
N LYS A 91 -6.70 -22.06 20.25
CA LYS A 91 -6.77 -22.62 21.61
C LYS A 91 -6.64 -21.58 22.72
N ASP A 92 -6.00 -20.44 22.46
CA ASP A 92 -5.75 -19.35 23.41
C ASP A 92 -6.21 -18.02 22.80
N PHE A 93 -7.49 -17.97 22.41
CA PHE A 93 -8.08 -16.82 21.73
C PHE A 93 -7.96 -15.54 22.58
N LYS A 94 -7.41 -14.49 21.97
CA LYS A 94 -7.26 -13.15 22.55
C LYS A 94 -7.76 -12.11 21.57
N ILE A 95 -8.52 -11.14 22.07
CA ILE A 95 -9.14 -10.12 21.22
C ILE A 95 -8.08 -9.26 20.52
N GLU A 96 -6.92 -9.07 21.15
CA GLU A 96 -5.79 -8.35 20.56
C GLU A 96 -5.19 -9.11 19.37
N GLU A 97 -5.13 -10.45 19.44
CA GLU A 97 -4.67 -11.28 18.32
C GLU A 97 -5.68 -11.28 17.17
N TYR A 98 -6.99 -11.28 17.48
CA TYR A 98 -8.05 -11.09 16.48
C TYR A 98 -7.91 -9.75 15.77
N CYS A 99 -7.80 -8.63 16.50
CA CYS A 99 -7.61 -7.30 15.93
C CYS A 99 -6.37 -7.26 15.03
N LYS A 100 -5.26 -7.85 15.48
CA LYS A 100 -4.03 -7.93 14.69
C LYS A 100 -4.23 -8.67 13.37
N LEU A 101 -4.88 -9.84 13.39
CA LEU A 101 -5.14 -10.62 12.17
C LEU A 101 -6.12 -9.90 11.23
N LEU A 102 -7.13 -9.24 11.78
CA LEU A 102 -8.08 -8.43 11.02
C LEU A 102 -7.36 -7.27 10.31
N ASP A 103 -6.48 -6.55 10.99
CA ASP A 103 -5.71 -5.45 10.41
C ASP A 103 -4.74 -5.93 9.33
N ILE A 104 -4.05 -7.06 9.57
CA ILE A 104 -3.19 -7.71 8.56
C ILE A 104 -4.00 -8.06 7.31
N LYS A 105 -5.18 -8.66 7.48
CA LYS A 105 -6.02 -9.05 6.36
C LYS A 105 -6.54 -7.84 5.58
N LYS A 106 -6.96 -6.77 6.26
CA LYS A 106 -7.36 -5.51 5.63
C LYS A 106 -6.22 -4.93 4.78
N ASN A 107 -4.98 -4.98 5.28
CA ASN A 107 -3.81 -4.54 4.52
C ASN A 107 -3.58 -5.40 3.28
N TYR A 108 -3.71 -6.73 3.37
CA TYR A 108 -3.60 -7.61 2.20
C TYR A 108 -4.64 -7.32 1.13
N LEU A 109 -5.90 -7.12 1.53
CA LEU A 109 -6.98 -6.79 0.60
C LEU A 109 -6.74 -5.42 -0.05
N SER A 110 -6.34 -4.42 0.74
CA SER A 110 -6.01 -3.08 0.26
C SER A 110 -4.85 -3.11 -0.75
N GLU A 111 -3.78 -3.87 -0.46
CA GLU A 111 -2.65 -4.03 -1.39
C GLU A 111 -3.03 -4.76 -2.68
N ALA A 112 -3.84 -5.82 -2.60
CA ALA A 112 -4.30 -6.54 -3.77
C ALA A 112 -5.16 -5.64 -4.67
N GLU A 113 -6.08 -4.88 -4.07
CA GLU A 113 -6.91 -3.93 -4.78
C GLU A 113 -6.08 -2.78 -5.39
N ALA A 114 -5.08 -2.27 -4.66
CA ALA A 114 -4.19 -1.23 -5.17
C ALA A 114 -3.36 -1.72 -6.37
N LYS A 115 -2.87 -2.97 -6.35
CA LYS A 115 -2.17 -3.58 -7.49
C LYS A 115 -3.07 -3.74 -8.71
N LEU A 116 -4.30 -4.21 -8.51
CA LEU A 116 -5.31 -4.30 -9.59
C LEU A 116 -5.63 -2.92 -10.15
N THR A 117 -5.88 -1.94 -9.29
CA THR A 117 -6.13 -0.55 -9.68
C THR A 117 -4.93 -0.03 -10.48
N ALA A 118 -3.71 -0.13 -9.94
CA ALA A 118 -2.50 0.29 -10.62
C ALA A 118 -2.37 -0.31 -12.03
N SER A 119 -2.70 -1.60 -12.22
CA SER A 119 -2.64 -2.24 -13.54
C SER A 119 -3.53 -1.56 -14.59
N GLN A 120 -4.66 -0.98 -14.19
CA GLN A 120 -5.66 -0.37 -15.07
C GLN A 120 -5.37 1.08 -15.49
N TYR A 121 -4.45 1.77 -14.79
CA TYR A 121 -4.12 3.18 -15.08
C TYR A 121 -2.72 3.30 -15.68
N GLU A 122 -2.63 4.00 -16.80
CA GLU A 122 -1.38 4.29 -17.50
C GLU A 122 -0.67 5.53 -16.92
N ILE A 123 0.63 5.61 -17.13
CA ILE A 123 1.45 6.77 -16.84
C ILE A 123 2.21 7.16 -18.11
N GLN A 124 2.31 8.46 -18.40
CA GLN A 124 3.02 8.97 -19.57
C GLN A 124 4.51 8.59 -19.56
N ASP A 125 5.08 8.29 -20.73
CA ASP A 125 6.45 7.81 -20.85
C ASP A 125 7.49 8.87 -20.44
N GLU A 126 7.18 10.17 -20.60
CA GLU A 126 8.05 11.28 -20.20
C GLU A 126 8.38 11.27 -18.70
N VAL A 127 7.56 10.58 -17.89
CA VAL A 127 7.86 10.35 -16.46
C VAL A 127 9.21 9.66 -16.26
N HIS A 128 9.63 8.81 -17.21
CA HIS A 128 10.93 8.12 -17.14
C HIS A 128 12.07 9.12 -17.17
N GLU A 129 11.97 10.18 -17.99
CA GLU A 129 13.01 11.20 -18.03
C GLU A 129 13.14 11.98 -16.71
N ILE A 130 12.03 12.17 -15.99
CA ILE A 130 12.02 12.81 -14.67
C ILE A 130 12.63 11.87 -13.63
N LEU A 131 12.25 10.60 -13.66
CA LEU A 131 12.76 9.58 -12.73
C LEU A 131 14.24 9.29 -12.95
N ASP A 132 14.72 9.30 -14.19
CA ASP A 132 16.15 9.15 -14.50
C ASP A 132 16.97 10.32 -13.97
N LEU A 133 16.42 11.54 -13.99
CA LEU A 133 17.04 12.66 -13.31
C LEU A 133 17.04 12.45 -11.79
N ILE A 134 15.98 11.93 -11.18
CA ILE A 134 15.97 11.67 -9.73
C ILE A 134 17.02 10.61 -9.34
N VAL A 135 17.20 9.57 -10.16
CA VAL A 135 18.10 8.44 -9.86
C VAL A 135 19.58 8.79 -10.07
N ASN A 136 19.90 9.52 -11.14
CA ASN A 136 21.29 9.69 -11.59
C ASN A 136 21.93 11.01 -11.14
N ASN A 137 21.20 11.87 -10.43
CA ASN A 137 21.67 13.22 -10.13
C ASN A 137 22.27 13.29 -8.73
N ASP A 138 23.60 13.25 -8.68
CA ASP A 138 24.45 13.39 -7.47
C ASP A 138 24.71 14.86 -7.08
N ASN A 139 24.17 15.83 -7.81
CA ASN A 139 24.52 17.22 -7.59
C ASN A 139 23.91 17.77 -6.30
N ASP A 140 24.80 18.28 -5.43
CA ASP A 140 24.46 19.16 -4.33
C ASP A 140 23.83 20.41 -4.94
N TYR A 141 22.52 20.60 -4.75
CA TYR A 141 21.79 21.79 -5.19
C TYR A 141 22.10 22.99 -4.28
N GLY A 142 23.39 23.17 -4.00
CA GLY A 142 23.95 24.36 -3.41
C GLY A 142 23.68 25.53 -4.34
N ASP A 143 22.76 26.37 -3.90
CA ASP A 143 22.38 27.63 -4.52
C ASP A 143 21.31 27.55 -5.63
N LEU A 144 20.09 27.21 -5.22
CA LEU A 144 18.89 27.60 -5.94
C LEU A 144 18.04 28.42 -4.99
N SER A 145 18.06 29.74 -5.17
CA SER A 145 17.22 30.67 -4.43
C SER A 145 15.77 30.17 -4.40
N ALA A 146 15.35 29.72 -3.23
CA ALA A 146 14.09 29.05 -2.93
C ALA A 146 12.90 30.03 -3.00
N THR A 147 12.64 30.59 -4.18
CA THR A 147 11.64 31.65 -4.35
C THR A 147 10.29 31.12 -4.85
N GLU A 148 10.15 29.82 -5.12
CA GLU A 148 8.91 29.24 -5.68
C GLU A 148 8.39 27.97 -4.99
N LEU A 149 9.09 27.45 -3.97
CA LEU A 149 8.54 26.38 -3.15
C LEU A 149 7.51 26.98 -2.19
N ASN A 150 6.21 26.77 -2.48
CA ASN A 150 5.13 27.21 -1.61
C ASN A 150 5.05 26.31 -0.35
N VAL A 151 5.96 26.56 0.60
CA VAL A 151 6.08 25.80 1.86
C VAL A 151 4.79 25.85 2.68
N SER A 152 4.04 26.97 2.64
CA SER A 152 2.80 27.12 3.38
C SER A 152 1.69 26.24 2.82
N SER A 153 1.55 26.13 1.50
CA SER A 153 0.61 25.18 0.88
C SER A 153 0.93 23.73 1.24
N LEU A 154 2.22 23.34 1.22
CA LEU A 154 2.63 22.00 1.65
C LEU A 154 2.29 21.74 3.11
N HIS A 155 2.47 22.75 3.96
CA HIS A 155 2.19 22.66 5.38
C HIS A 155 0.71 22.33 5.62
N GLU A 156 -0.20 23.02 4.93
CA GLU A 156 -1.64 22.81 5.07
C GLU A 156 -2.08 21.45 4.50
N LYS A 157 -1.60 21.06 3.32
CA LYS A 157 -1.91 19.75 2.72
C LYS A 157 -1.52 18.58 3.61
N LEU A 158 -0.43 18.74 4.39
CA LEU A 158 0.13 17.72 5.28
C LEU A 158 -0.23 17.96 6.75
N LYS A 159 -1.26 18.76 7.05
CA LYS A 159 -1.64 19.11 8.42
C LYS A 159 -2.22 17.92 9.17
N THR A 160 -3.19 17.24 8.57
CA THR A 160 -3.88 16.07 9.14
C THR A 160 -3.80 14.85 8.23
N GLY A 161 -4.10 13.66 8.78
CA GLY A 161 -4.21 12.42 8.02
C GLY A 161 -2.87 11.82 7.56
N ILE A 162 -1.74 12.36 8.02
CA ILE A 162 -0.40 11.89 7.64
C ILE A 162 0.52 11.75 8.86
N SER A 163 1.34 10.70 8.87
CA SER A 163 2.29 10.42 9.94
C SER A 163 3.44 11.45 9.98
N PRO A 164 4.02 11.74 11.16
CA PRO A 164 5.14 12.68 11.27
C PRO A 164 6.36 12.31 10.42
N LEU A 165 6.66 11.01 10.30
CA LEU A 165 7.78 10.52 9.51
C LEU A 165 7.55 10.72 8.02
N GLN A 166 6.37 10.34 7.51
CA GLN A 166 6.00 10.53 6.12
C GLN A 166 5.93 12.02 5.76
N LYS A 167 5.40 12.86 6.66
CA LYS A 167 5.40 14.32 6.52
C LYS A 167 6.81 14.90 6.39
N ARG A 168 7.75 14.43 7.21
CA ARG A 168 9.17 14.85 7.13
C ARG A 168 9.80 14.41 5.82
N ASP A 169 9.57 13.17 5.39
CA ASP A 169 10.08 12.61 4.15
C ASP A 169 9.58 13.41 2.93
N ILE A 170 8.27 13.66 2.83
CA ILE A 170 7.69 14.47 1.75
C ILE A 170 8.30 15.87 1.71
N ARG A 171 8.51 16.50 2.88
CA ARG A 171 9.11 17.83 2.95
C ARG A 171 10.55 17.84 2.48
N SER A 172 11.38 16.90 2.93
CA SER A 172 12.78 16.81 2.48
C SER A 172 12.82 16.59 0.98
N ASN A 173 12.10 15.58 0.48
CA ASN A 173 12.07 15.26 -0.93
C ASN A 173 11.57 16.42 -1.79
N ALA A 174 10.53 17.13 -1.34
CA ALA A 174 10.05 18.32 -2.01
C ALA A 174 11.13 19.41 -2.03
N ILE A 175 11.79 19.71 -0.92
CA ILE A 175 12.83 20.74 -0.87
C ILE A 175 14.03 20.36 -1.77
N ASP A 176 14.55 19.16 -1.60
CA ASP A 176 15.80 18.70 -2.21
C ASP A 176 15.66 18.52 -3.72
N PHE A 177 14.47 18.11 -4.20
CA PHE A 177 14.25 17.78 -5.62
C PHE A 177 13.30 18.71 -6.37
N PHE A 178 12.75 19.76 -5.74
CA PHE A 178 11.78 20.65 -6.42
C PHE A 178 12.35 21.29 -7.68
N VAL A 179 13.47 21.98 -7.55
CA VAL A 179 14.07 22.73 -8.66
C VAL A 179 14.52 21.81 -9.80
N PRO A 180 15.27 20.71 -9.56
CA PRO A 180 15.69 19.86 -10.66
C PRO A 180 14.51 19.19 -11.37
N ILE A 181 13.49 18.74 -10.63
CA ILE A 181 12.27 18.17 -11.25
C ILE A 181 11.53 19.23 -12.05
N ARG A 182 11.34 20.45 -11.51
CA ARG A 182 10.61 21.49 -12.25
C ARG A 182 11.36 21.93 -13.51
N ASN A 183 12.67 22.08 -13.45
CA ASN A 183 13.48 22.40 -14.63
C ASN A 183 13.35 21.31 -15.69
N LYS A 184 13.35 20.03 -15.28
CA LYS A 184 13.15 18.91 -16.19
C LYS A 184 11.75 18.91 -16.83
N ILE A 185 10.71 19.14 -16.03
CA ILE A 185 9.33 19.29 -16.53
C ILE A 185 9.26 20.41 -17.56
N ARG A 186 9.85 21.59 -17.29
CA ARG A 186 9.86 22.70 -18.25
C ARG A 186 10.53 22.34 -19.58
N LEU A 187 11.62 21.56 -19.55
CA LEU A 187 12.28 21.09 -20.76
C LEU A 187 11.40 20.13 -21.56
N ILE A 188 10.62 19.29 -20.88
CA ILE A 188 9.65 18.41 -21.52
C ILE A 188 8.51 19.25 -22.11
N GLU A 189 7.94 20.20 -21.36
CA GLU A 189 6.86 21.09 -21.84
C GLU A 189 7.26 21.87 -23.09
N GLN A 190 8.53 22.29 -23.21
CA GLN A 190 9.03 22.98 -24.40
C GLN A 190 9.02 22.10 -25.66
N ARG A 191 9.11 20.78 -25.49
CA ARG A 191 9.09 19.79 -26.59
C ARG A 191 7.67 19.30 -26.85
N ASP A 192 6.93 19.03 -25.78
CA ASP A 192 5.56 18.55 -25.77
C ASP A 192 4.81 19.07 -24.53
N GLN A 193 4.00 20.12 -24.71
CA GLN A 193 3.18 20.68 -23.64
C GLN A 193 2.05 19.75 -23.21
N VAL A 194 1.58 18.89 -24.13
CA VAL A 194 0.43 18.01 -23.88
C VAL A 194 0.85 16.86 -22.98
N ALA A 195 2.06 16.31 -23.18
CA ALA A 195 2.61 15.22 -22.36
C ALA A 195 2.57 15.52 -20.85
N ILE A 196 3.03 16.69 -20.42
CA ILE A 196 3.04 17.06 -18.99
C ILE A 196 1.63 17.23 -18.42
N ARG A 197 0.71 17.80 -19.21
CA ARG A 197 -0.69 17.91 -18.79
C ARG A 197 -1.34 16.53 -18.64
N ILE A 198 -1.05 15.59 -19.54
CA ILE A 198 -1.57 14.22 -19.41
C ILE A 198 -0.99 13.55 -18.17
N LEU A 199 0.33 13.68 -17.92
CA LEU A 199 0.99 13.13 -16.73
C LEU A 199 0.35 13.66 -15.43
N GLN A 200 0.15 14.98 -15.33
CA GLN A 200 -0.51 15.62 -14.18
C GLN A 200 -1.93 15.08 -13.98
N ASN A 201 -2.71 14.96 -15.06
CA ASN A 201 -4.07 14.44 -15.02
C ASN A 201 -4.13 12.96 -14.63
N GLN A 202 -3.20 12.13 -15.12
CA GLN A 202 -3.10 10.72 -14.74
C GLN A 202 -2.80 10.57 -13.25
N ILE A 203 -1.84 11.34 -12.74
CA ILE A 203 -1.49 11.32 -11.31
C ILE A 203 -2.66 11.81 -10.45
N ASN A 204 -3.33 12.90 -10.85
CA ASN A 204 -4.49 13.42 -10.15
C ASN A 204 -5.64 12.39 -10.15
N THR A 205 -5.93 11.79 -11.30
CA THR A 205 -6.96 10.76 -11.45
C THR A 205 -6.68 9.58 -10.51
N TYR A 206 -5.44 9.08 -10.53
CA TYR A 206 -5.03 7.97 -9.66
C TYR A 206 -5.10 8.34 -8.18
N TYR A 207 -4.65 9.54 -7.80
CA TYR A 207 -4.82 10.09 -6.45
C TYR A 207 -6.29 10.06 -6.00
N LEU A 208 -7.20 10.62 -6.81
CA LEU A 208 -8.63 10.70 -6.46
C LEU A 208 -9.24 9.31 -6.25
N ILE A 209 -8.84 8.32 -7.04
CA ILE A 209 -9.31 6.94 -6.92
C ILE A 209 -8.83 6.31 -5.60
N ILE A 210 -7.54 6.44 -5.28
CA ILE A 210 -6.98 5.86 -4.07
C ILE A 210 -7.49 6.59 -2.82
N ASN A 211 -7.62 7.92 -2.87
CA ASN A 211 -8.16 8.73 -1.78
C ASN A 211 -9.63 8.39 -1.49
N ARG A 212 -10.44 8.15 -2.54
CA ARG A 212 -11.83 7.69 -2.38
C ARG A 212 -11.92 6.37 -1.59
N LYS A 213 -10.95 5.47 -1.78
CA LYS A 213 -10.89 4.18 -1.08
C LYS A 213 -10.30 4.29 0.33
N ASN A 214 -9.44 5.28 0.57
CA ASN A 214 -8.70 5.45 1.83
C ASN A 214 -8.89 6.87 2.39
N PRO A 215 -10.14 7.31 2.65
CA PRO A 215 -10.40 8.69 3.03
C PRO A 215 -9.71 9.05 4.34
N GLY A 216 -9.00 10.18 4.34
CA GLY A 216 -8.32 10.69 5.54
C GLY A 216 -7.01 9.99 5.91
N ASN A 217 -6.61 8.93 5.19
CA ASN A 217 -5.33 8.24 5.41
C ASN A 217 -4.32 8.56 4.30
N LYS A 218 -3.70 9.74 4.39
CA LYS A 218 -2.74 10.26 3.41
C LYS A 218 -1.45 9.43 3.35
N ASP A 219 -1.09 8.71 4.41
CA ASP A 219 0.06 7.77 4.38
C ASP A 219 -0.19 6.63 3.37
N ILE A 220 -1.35 5.97 3.44
CA ILE A 220 -1.72 4.89 2.50
C ILE A 220 -1.83 5.45 1.08
N VAL A 221 -2.49 6.62 0.93
CA VAL A 221 -2.66 7.25 -0.39
C VAL A 221 -1.30 7.57 -1.02
N PHE A 222 -0.39 8.19 -0.26
CA PHE A 222 0.97 8.48 -0.75
C PHE A 222 1.70 7.22 -1.19
N ASN A 223 1.68 6.19 -0.34
CA ASN A 223 2.41 4.94 -0.60
C ASN A 223 1.89 4.24 -1.85
N HIS A 224 0.58 4.21 -2.07
CA HIS A 224 0.00 3.62 -3.28
C HIS A 224 0.29 4.42 -4.55
N ILE A 225 0.34 5.76 -4.50
CA ILE A 225 0.76 6.57 -5.65
C ILE A 225 2.22 6.26 -6.01
N ALA A 226 3.11 6.25 -5.01
CA ALA A 226 4.52 5.95 -5.22
C ALA A 226 4.73 4.51 -5.75
N GLN A 227 3.98 3.53 -5.23
CA GLN A 227 3.99 2.16 -5.73
C GLN A 227 3.50 2.05 -7.16
N TRP A 228 2.44 2.78 -7.52
CA TRP A 228 1.91 2.80 -8.90
C TRP A 228 2.93 3.37 -9.88
N ILE A 229 3.56 4.51 -9.56
CA ILE A 229 4.65 5.07 -10.37
C ILE A 229 5.79 4.06 -10.52
N SER A 230 6.23 3.43 -9.43
CA SER A 230 7.30 2.43 -9.45
C SER A 230 6.93 1.22 -10.31
N LEU A 231 5.72 0.70 -10.17
CA LEU A 231 5.24 -0.46 -10.92
C LEU A 231 5.16 -0.19 -12.41
N LYS A 232 4.67 1.00 -12.81
CA LYS A 232 4.47 1.34 -14.22
C LYS A 232 5.76 1.71 -14.95
N THR A 233 6.74 2.23 -14.23
CA THR A 233 7.99 2.73 -14.81
C THR A 233 9.16 1.77 -14.63
N GLY A 234 9.01 0.77 -13.74
CA GLY A 234 10.10 -0.11 -13.32
C GLY A 234 11.20 0.60 -12.51
N LYS A 235 11.01 1.87 -12.14
CA LYS A 235 11.98 2.66 -11.38
C LYS A 235 11.84 2.39 -9.88
N SER A 236 12.88 2.76 -9.12
CA SER A 236 12.92 2.48 -7.68
C SER A 236 11.76 3.15 -6.95
N ILE A 237 11.30 2.49 -5.88
CA ILE A 237 10.27 3.08 -5.00
C ILE A 237 10.75 4.39 -4.40
N ILE A 238 12.05 4.52 -4.10
CA ILE A 238 12.64 5.74 -3.55
C ILE A 238 12.48 6.91 -4.54
N ALA A 239 12.86 6.73 -5.80
CA ALA A 239 12.68 7.77 -6.82
C ALA A 239 11.19 8.11 -7.05
N SER A 240 10.33 7.10 -6.99
CA SER A 240 8.89 7.26 -7.13
C SER A 240 8.27 8.07 -5.97
N ARG A 241 8.78 7.90 -4.74
CA ARG A 241 8.37 8.71 -3.57
C ARG A 241 8.82 10.17 -3.70
N VAL A 242 10.02 10.40 -4.22
CA VAL A 242 10.51 11.76 -4.51
C VAL A 242 9.58 12.45 -5.51
N LEU A 243 9.26 11.76 -6.62
CA LEU A 243 8.33 12.30 -7.62
C LEU A 243 6.92 12.52 -7.05
N THR A 244 6.41 11.59 -6.25
CA THR A 244 5.11 11.75 -5.58
C THR A 244 5.11 12.98 -4.68
N SER A 245 6.19 13.23 -3.95
CA SER A 245 6.36 14.41 -3.09
C SER A 245 6.31 15.71 -3.89
N PHE A 246 6.92 15.72 -5.09
CA PHE A 246 6.82 16.85 -6.02
C PHE A 246 5.38 17.13 -6.45
N PHE A 247 4.60 16.09 -6.76
CA PHE A 247 3.19 16.25 -7.16
C PHE A 247 2.26 16.66 -6.01
N VAL A 248 2.54 16.20 -4.78
CA VAL A 248 1.86 16.70 -3.57
C VAL A 248 2.07 18.20 -3.42
N GLN A 249 3.29 18.70 -3.69
CA GLN A 249 3.59 20.13 -3.65
C GLN A 249 2.87 20.90 -4.76
N ASN A 250 2.96 20.43 -6.02
CA ASN A 250 2.69 21.25 -7.20
C ASN A 250 1.35 20.98 -7.90
N CYS A 251 0.60 19.96 -7.49
CA CYS A 251 -0.66 19.60 -8.11
C CYS A 251 -1.79 19.50 -7.07
N GLU A 252 -3.00 19.21 -7.51
CA GLU A 252 -4.17 18.99 -6.64
C GLU A 252 -4.11 17.65 -5.87
N VAL A 253 -2.92 17.05 -5.75
CA VAL A 253 -2.70 15.88 -4.90
C VAL A 253 -2.64 16.34 -3.44
N PHE A 254 -3.54 15.77 -2.63
CA PHE A 254 -3.91 16.20 -1.29
C PHE A 254 -4.57 17.59 -1.29
N ASP A 255 -5.84 17.61 -0.96
CA ASP A 255 -6.56 18.86 -0.71
C ASP A 255 -6.05 19.48 0.59
N ALA A 256 -5.91 20.81 0.61
CA ALA A 256 -5.73 21.53 1.86
C ALA A 256 -7.01 21.40 2.68
N ASP A 257 -6.89 20.95 3.93
CA ASP A 257 -8.07 20.81 4.79
C ASP A 257 -8.73 22.20 4.92
N SER A 258 -9.97 22.32 4.43
CA SER A 258 -10.74 23.55 4.56
C SER A 258 -11.23 23.63 6.01
N ASN A 259 -10.55 24.45 6.82
CA ASN A 259 -11.05 24.88 8.12
C ASN A 259 -11.86 26.16 7.95
#